data_AF-A0A3A2Z5F8-F1
#
_entry.id   AF-A0A3A2Z5F8-F1
#
_cell.length_a   1.000
_cell.length_b   1.000
_cell.length_c   1.000
_cell.angle_alpha   90.00
_cell.angle_beta   90.00
_cell.angle_gamma   90.00
#
_symmetry.space_group_name_H-M   'P 1'
#
loop_
_entity.id
_entity.type
_entity.pdbx_description
1 polymer ?
#
loop_
_entity_poly.entity_id
_entity_poly.type
_entity_poly.pdbx_seq_one_letter_code
_entity_poly.pdbx_strand_id
1 'polypeptide(L)'
;MIEPGVFSPSGPVAEDNIINRRGGESIYQSCVNLKKRLADLPSFEPHMHEMEEEDQATANTDPVASLWNCLRNGYPLLTIYNATGPEELLEIDTTKVAEAKRPKAATFKFLQACLQDLAFPQQECFLITDLYGESTTGFIKVIKMVNRVLDILEMQGQLKRPSESSAAPNQAGKGGKLTKKEHILKELLETERDYVHHLQNLQALKKELEETGALTGDASHQIFLNLNNLLDFAQRFLIRMEQHYALPEDEQNWGELFIQHEEAFRQYEPFIANQMRCDEICLREWDKIHRAPRHLDLQQMVALPATLNGFFVKPFQRLTKYPLMLMELRKQTENVNLQTDITRAIDAIQFVLDAANDAIDKEHLSAAVSELAERVDDWRTLKVDTFGELLRFGTFTIVKNDTGKDSEREVCSTPYEMLT
;
A
#
# COMPACT_ATOMS: atom_id res chain seq x y z
N MET A 1 -20.20 55.16 25.18
CA MET A 1 -20.80 54.60 23.95
C MET A 1 -19.77 53.68 23.35
N ILE A 2 -19.96 52.37 23.54
CA ILE A 2 -19.06 51.30 23.08
C ILE A 2 -19.73 50.73 21.82
N GLU A 3 -19.04 50.77 20.68
CA GLU A 3 -19.51 50.13 19.45
C GLU A 3 -19.45 48.60 19.55
N PRO A 4 -20.42 47.86 18.96
CA PRO A 4 -20.45 46.41 19.03
C PRO A 4 -19.47 45.79 18.03
N GLY A 5 -18.56 44.97 18.54
CA GLY A 5 -17.67 44.13 17.74
C GLY A 5 -18.45 43.03 17.01
N VAL A 6 -18.22 42.97 15.70
CA VAL A 6 -18.75 41.95 14.79
C VAL A 6 -18.13 40.59 15.16
N PHE A 7 -18.93 39.68 15.68
CA PHE A 7 -18.59 38.26 15.75
C PHE A 7 -18.70 37.68 14.33
N SER A 8 -17.56 37.43 13.69
CA SER A 8 -17.50 36.52 12.54
C SER A 8 -17.57 35.08 13.07
N PRO A 9 -18.47 34.22 12.57
CA PRO A 9 -18.44 32.81 12.91
C PRO A 9 -17.25 32.19 12.19
N SER A 10 -16.25 31.77 12.95
CA SER A 10 -15.23 30.85 12.48
C SER A 10 -15.92 29.60 11.95
N GLY A 11 -15.88 29.40 10.63
CA GLY A 11 -16.26 28.13 10.02
C GLY A 11 -15.41 26.99 10.59
N PRO A 12 -15.90 25.74 10.52
CA PRO A 12 -15.18 24.61 11.07
C PRO A 12 -13.81 24.50 10.40
N VAL A 13 -12.76 24.71 11.18
CA VAL A 13 -11.39 24.38 10.81
C VAL A 13 -11.40 22.87 10.56
N ALA A 14 -11.09 22.44 9.34
CA ALA A 14 -10.92 21.03 9.05
C ALA A 14 -9.81 20.52 9.99
N GLU A 15 -10.20 19.75 11.00
CA GLU A 15 -9.24 19.10 11.89
C GLU A 15 -8.32 18.25 11.00
N ASP A 16 -7.01 18.45 11.15
CA ASP A 16 -5.95 17.73 10.46
C ASP A 16 -5.97 16.27 10.93
N ASN A 17 -6.96 15.54 10.45
CA ASN A 17 -7.27 14.19 10.86
C ASN A 17 -6.54 13.25 9.89
N ILE A 18 -5.63 12.42 10.41
CA ILE A 18 -4.77 11.54 9.60
C ILE A 18 -5.55 10.64 8.63
N ILE A 19 -6.83 10.36 8.90
CA ILE A 19 -7.73 9.63 7.99
C ILE A 19 -8.01 10.37 6.68
N ASN A 20 -7.97 11.70 6.70
CA ASN A 20 -8.25 12.59 5.56
C ASN A 20 -6.98 13.15 4.92
N ARG A 21 -5.80 12.77 5.42
CA ARG A 21 -4.53 13.27 4.89
C ARG A 21 -4.28 12.64 3.52
N ARG A 22 -4.13 13.49 2.51
CA ARG A 22 -3.82 13.04 1.15
C ARG A 22 -2.42 12.42 1.10
N GLY A 23 -2.27 11.37 0.30
CA GLY A 23 -1.02 10.68 0.05
C GLY A 23 0.02 11.62 -0.58
N GLY A 24 1.28 11.43 -0.17
CA GLY A 24 2.43 12.11 -0.78
C GLY A 24 2.77 11.56 -2.18
N GLU A 25 3.96 11.89 -2.69
CA GLU A 25 4.44 11.37 -3.98
C GLU A 25 4.45 9.83 -4.00
N SER A 26 3.94 9.25 -5.08
CA SER A 26 4.00 7.80 -5.29
C SER A 26 5.44 7.34 -5.56
N ILE A 27 5.68 6.02 -5.53
CA ILE A 27 6.99 5.45 -5.89
C ILE A 27 7.34 5.80 -7.34
N TYR A 28 6.38 5.70 -8.26
CA TYR A 28 6.59 6.06 -9.66
C TYR A 28 6.99 7.53 -9.80
N GLN A 29 6.26 8.45 -9.17
CA GLN A 29 6.59 9.88 -9.17
C GLN A 29 7.97 10.13 -8.56
N SER A 30 8.27 9.47 -7.45
CA SER A 30 9.57 9.55 -6.77
C SER A 30 10.70 9.06 -7.68
N CYS A 31 10.52 7.97 -8.43
CA CYS A 31 11.50 7.46 -9.39
C CYS A 31 11.70 8.40 -10.57
N VAL A 32 10.61 8.94 -11.15
CA VAL A 32 10.69 9.91 -12.25
C VAL A 32 11.41 11.18 -11.81
N ASN A 33 11.09 11.69 -10.63
CA ASN A 33 11.76 12.86 -10.04
C ASN A 33 13.24 12.56 -9.75
N LEU A 34 13.53 11.40 -9.14
CA LEU A 34 14.91 10.98 -8.86
C LEU A 34 15.73 10.83 -10.14
N LYS A 35 15.19 10.20 -11.19
CA LYS A 35 15.86 10.07 -12.51
C LYS A 35 16.21 11.44 -13.10
N LYS A 36 15.33 12.44 -12.97
CA LYS A 36 15.63 13.82 -13.39
C LYS A 36 16.77 14.44 -12.57
N ARG A 37 16.73 14.34 -11.24
CA ARG A 37 17.80 14.86 -10.38
C ARG A 37 19.15 14.19 -10.65
N LEU A 38 19.13 12.88 -10.95
CA LEU A 38 20.34 12.13 -11.32
C LEU A 38 20.89 12.57 -12.68
N ALA A 39 20.04 12.93 -13.64
CA ALA A 39 20.48 13.47 -14.94
C ALA A 39 21.18 14.85 -14.82
N ASP A 40 20.92 15.59 -13.74
CA ASP A 40 21.63 16.86 -13.47
C ASP A 40 23.05 16.66 -12.94
N LEU A 41 23.45 15.41 -12.60
CA LEU A 41 24.79 15.07 -12.15
C LEU A 41 25.68 14.66 -13.33
N PRO A 42 26.73 15.44 -13.69
CA PRO A 42 27.58 15.12 -14.84
C PRO A 42 28.33 13.79 -14.71
N SER A 43 28.67 13.38 -13.49
CA SER A 43 29.33 12.10 -13.22
C SER A 43 28.40 10.89 -13.42
N PHE A 44 27.08 11.11 -13.45
CA PHE A 44 26.08 10.05 -13.55
C PHE A 44 25.66 9.75 -15.00
N GLU A 45 26.03 10.61 -15.97
CA GLU A 45 25.71 10.45 -17.40
C GLU A 45 26.03 9.05 -17.98
N PRO A 46 27.17 8.40 -17.66
CA PRO A 46 27.46 7.06 -18.18
C PRO A 46 26.42 6.02 -17.73
N HIS A 47 25.98 6.09 -16.47
CA HIS A 47 24.98 5.17 -15.92
C HIS A 47 23.58 5.41 -16.51
N MET A 48 23.29 6.65 -16.92
CA MET A 48 22.06 6.97 -17.64
C MET A 48 22.05 6.31 -19.03
N HIS A 49 23.17 6.39 -19.75
CA HIS A 49 23.31 5.77 -21.06
C HIS A 49 23.23 4.23 -20.98
N GLU A 50 23.94 3.61 -20.03
CA GLU A 50 23.87 2.16 -19.78
C GLU A 50 22.43 1.72 -19.48
N MET A 51 21.71 2.48 -18.66
CA MET A 51 20.30 2.21 -18.34
C MET A 51 19.39 2.34 -19.57
N GLU A 52 19.59 3.34 -20.42
CA GLU A 52 18.83 3.50 -21.67
C GLU A 52 19.10 2.38 -22.68
N GLU A 53 20.35 1.90 -22.79
CA GLU A 53 20.72 0.76 -23.63
C GLU A 53 20.08 -0.55 -23.12
N GLU A 54 20.11 -0.80 -21.81
CA GLU A 54 19.44 -1.95 -21.20
C GLU A 54 17.92 -1.90 -21.39
N ASP A 55 17.32 -0.72 -21.22
CA ASP A 55 15.88 -0.52 -21.43
C ASP A 55 15.49 -0.81 -22.89
N GLN A 56 16.29 -0.36 -23.87
CA GLN A 56 16.08 -0.68 -25.27
C GLN A 56 16.25 -2.17 -25.57
N ALA A 57 17.28 -2.80 -25.01
CA ALA A 57 17.57 -4.23 -25.23
C ALA A 57 16.48 -5.14 -24.66
N THR A 58 15.88 -4.75 -23.55
CA THR A 58 14.82 -5.52 -22.85
C THR A 58 13.41 -5.06 -23.20
N ALA A 59 13.27 -4.04 -24.06
CA ALA A 59 12.01 -3.35 -24.32
C ALA A 59 11.31 -2.89 -23.02
N ASN A 60 12.09 -2.51 -22.02
CA ASN A 60 11.59 -2.02 -20.74
C ASN A 60 11.17 -0.55 -20.88
N THR A 61 9.90 -0.27 -20.60
CA THR A 61 9.34 1.10 -20.59
C THR A 61 9.03 1.57 -19.16
N ASP A 62 9.32 0.76 -18.15
CA ASP A 62 9.02 1.06 -16.75
C ASP A 62 10.17 1.88 -16.10
N PRO A 63 9.94 3.16 -15.75
CA PRO A 63 10.96 3.99 -15.11
C PRO A 63 11.31 3.51 -13.68
N VAL A 64 10.39 2.83 -12.99
CA VAL A 64 10.66 2.24 -11.66
C VAL A 64 11.60 1.06 -11.81
N ALA A 65 11.31 0.13 -12.73
CA ALA A 65 12.16 -1.04 -12.97
C ALA A 65 13.54 -0.63 -13.53
N SER A 66 13.57 0.33 -14.46
CA SER A 66 14.77 0.93 -15.03
C SER A 66 15.70 1.48 -13.94
N LEU A 67 15.17 2.36 -13.08
CA LEU A 67 15.94 2.93 -11.97
C LEU A 67 16.33 1.88 -10.92
N TRP A 68 15.46 0.92 -10.61
CA TRP A 68 15.75 -0.14 -9.64
C TRP A 68 16.89 -1.04 -10.12
N ASN A 69 16.86 -1.46 -11.40
CA ASN A 69 17.92 -2.27 -12.00
C ASN A 69 19.25 -1.51 -12.07
N CYS A 70 19.21 -0.23 -12.47
CA CYS A 70 20.38 0.65 -12.43
C CYS A 70 21.01 0.65 -11.01
N LEU A 71 20.24 0.97 -9.97
CA LEU A 71 20.78 1.01 -8.60
C LEU A 71 21.26 -0.37 -8.10
N ARG A 72 20.68 -1.48 -8.56
CA ARG A 72 21.12 -2.86 -8.24
C ARG A 72 22.51 -3.19 -8.81
N ASN A 73 22.99 -2.50 -9.83
CA ASN A 73 24.36 -2.65 -10.32
C ASN A 73 25.41 -2.14 -9.30
N GLY A 74 24.99 -1.38 -8.29
CA GLY A 74 25.82 -0.95 -7.16
C GLY A 74 26.80 0.17 -7.47
N TYR A 75 27.41 0.20 -8.66
CA TYR A 75 28.30 1.29 -9.10
C TYR A 75 27.62 2.67 -9.23
N PRO A 76 26.34 2.78 -9.65
CA PRO A 76 25.65 4.05 -9.65
C PRO A 76 25.61 4.70 -8.25
N LEU A 77 25.45 3.90 -7.18
CA LEU A 77 25.46 4.39 -5.80
C LEU A 77 26.83 4.96 -5.40
N LEU A 78 27.92 4.31 -5.82
CA LEU A 78 29.28 4.82 -5.57
C LEU A 78 29.50 6.15 -6.29
N THR A 79 29.03 6.27 -7.54
CA THR A 79 29.13 7.50 -8.33
C THR A 79 28.38 8.65 -7.67
N ILE A 80 27.17 8.39 -7.17
CA ILE A 80 26.36 9.39 -6.44
C ILE A 80 27.09 9.85 -5.17
N TYR A 81 27.66 8.93 -4.40
CA TYR A 81 28.43 9.29 -3.20
C TYR A 81 29.71 10.05 -3.55
N ASN A 82 30.49 9.57 -4.53
CA ASN A 82 31.73 10.21 -4.93
C ASN A 82 31.54 11.64 -5.44
N ALA A 83 30.34 11.97 -5.95
CA ALA A 83 29.99 13.34 -6.30
C ALA A 83 30.07 14.29 -5.11
N THR A 84 29.88 13.84 -3.86
CA THR A 84 29.89 14.70 -2.65
C THR A 84 31.29 15.20 -2.29
N GLY A 85 32.31 14.78 -3.03
CA GLY A 85 33.71 15.12 -2.79
C GLY A 85 34.27 14.57 -1.47
N PRO A 86 34.13 13.26 -1.17
CA PRO A 86 34.72 12.67 0.02
C PRO A 86 36.26 12.71 -0.03
N GLU A 87 36.92 12.63 1.14
CA GLU A 87 38.40 12.58 1.22
C GLU A 87 38.97 11.35 0.51
N GLU A 88 38.26 10.22 0.55
CA GLU A 88 38.58 8.98 -0.17
C GLU A 88 37.39 8.59 -1.06
N LEU A 89 37.65 8.45 -2.37
CA LEU A 89 36.63 8.01 -3.32
C LEU A 89 36.32 6.53 -3.11
N LEU A 90 35.03 6.19 -3.17
CA LEU A 90 34.60 4.80 -3.10
C LEU A 90 34.83 4.10 -4.45
N GLU A 91 35.67 3.08 -4.41
CA GLU A 91 35.94 2.21 -5.55
C GLU A 91 35.92 0.72 -5.15
N ILE A 92 35.64 -0.16 -6.09
CA ILE A 92 35.72 -1.62 -5.88
C ILE A 92 37.00 -2.15 -6.50
N ASP A 93 37.82 -2.79 -5.67
CA ASP A 93 39.02 -3.49 -6.11
C ASP A 93 38.63 -4.75 -6.89
N THR A 94 38.66 -4.65 -8.22
CA THR A 94 38.26 -5.71 -9.16
C THR A 94 39.19 -6.93 -9.09
N THR A 95 40.39 -6.79 -8.51
CA THR A 95 41.36 -7.88 -8.33
C THR A 95 41.05 -8.73 -7.09
N LYS A 96 40.43 -8.12 -6.07
CA LYS A 96 40.12 -8.78 -4.80
C LYS A 96 38.68 -9.28 -4.71
N VAL A 97 37.76 -8.65 -5.43
CA VAL A 97 36.33 -8.99 -5.39
C VAL A 97 35.91 -9.69 -6.67
N ALA A 98 35.46 -10.95 -6.52
CA ALA A 98 34.87 -11.73 -7.60
C ALA A 98 33.70 -10.98 -8.24
N GLU A 99 33.61 -11.01 -9.57
CA GLU A 99 32.67 -10.24 -10.38
C GLU A 99 31.22 -10.33 -9.90
N ALA A 100 30.74 -11.55 -9.65
CA ALA A 100 29.39 -11.81 -9.16
C ALA A 100 29.06 -11.16 -7.79
N LYS A 101 30.08 -10.77 -7.01
CA LYS A 101 29.91 -10.13 -5.70
C LYS A 101 30.12 -8.61 -5.74
N ARG A 102 30.63 -8.07 -6.86
CA ARG A 102 30.98 -6.65 -6.98
C ARG A 102 29.78 -5.71 -6.75
N PRO A 103 28.58 -5.95 -7.31
CA PRO A 103 27.44 -5.06 -7.08
C PRO A 103 27.08 -4.94 -5.60
N LYS A 104 26.94 -6.09 -4.91
CA LYS A 104 26.64 -6.12 -3.47
C LYS A 104 27.75 -5.48 -2.63
N ALA A 105 29.01 -5.66 -3.02
CA ALA A 105 30.15 -5.02 -2.35
C ALA A 105 30.13 -3.48 -2.55
N ALA A 106 29.78 -3.00 -3.74
CA ALA A 106 29.60 -1.58 -4.04
C ALA A 106 28.48 -0.97 -3.18
N THR A 107 27.30 -1.61 -3.16
CA THR A 107 26.19 -1.17 -2.30
C THR A 107 26.60 -1.16 -0.82
N PHE A 108 27.34 -2.16 -0.34
CA PHE A 108 27.80 -2.19 1.05
C PHE A 108 28.76 -1.04 1.37
N LYS A 109 29.72 -0.74 0.48
CA LYS A 109 30.62 0.41 0.65
C LYS A 109 29.86 1.74 0.69
N PHE A 110 28.89 1.92 -0.20
CA PHE A 110 28.01 3.09 -0.18
C PHE A 110 27.31 3.25 1.18
N LEU A 111 26.67 2.17 1.67
CA LEU A 111 25.99 2.19 2.97
C LEU A 111 26.94 2.53 4.12
N GLN A 112 28.13 1.93 4.13
CA GLN A 112 29.14 2.21 5.16
C GLN A 112 29.56 3.68 5.14
N ALA A 113 29.82 4.25 3.96
CA ALA A 113 30.25 5.64 3.82
C ALA A 113 29.13 6.63 4.23
N CYS A 114 27.87 6.36 3.86
CA CYS A 114 26.76 7.20 4.33
C CYS A 114 26.59 7.17 5.86
N LEU A 115 26.86 6.03 6.50
CA LEU A 115 26.81 5.91 7.96
C LEU A 115 27.98 6.62 8.65
N GLN A 116 29.19 6.48 8.12
CA GLN A 116 30.42 6.95 8.75
C GLN A 116 30.71 8.42 8.42
N ASP A 117 30.63 8.80 7.15
CA ASP A 117 31.11 10.08 6.65
C ASP A 117 29.98 11.12 6.60
N LEU A 118 28.78 10.72 6.16
CA LEU A 118 27.60 11.59 6.11
C LEU A 118 26.77 11.54 7.40
N ALA A 119 27.17 10.72 8.37
CA ALA A 119 26.52 10.56 9.68
C ALA A 119 25.01 10.24 9.61
N PHE A 120 24.60 9.40 8.65
CA PHE A 120 23.20 9.01 8.54
C PHE A 120 22.80 8.13 9.75
N PRO A 121 21.64 8.37 10.37
CA PRO A 121 21.13 7.48 11.41
C PRO A 121 20.89 6.07 10.86
N GLN A 122 21.37 5.04 11.56
CA GLN A 122 21.28 3.65 11.08
C GLN A 122 19.85 3.19 10.77
N GLN A 123 18.87 3.68 11.55
CA GLN A 123 17.44 3.40 11.37
C GLN A 123 16.83 3.97 10.09
N GLU A 124 17.50 4.93 9.44
CA GLU A 124 17.06 5.58 8.20
C GLU A 124 17.78 5.04 6.96
N CYS A 125 18.80 4.19 7.15
CA CYS A 125 19.49 3.51 6.06
C CYS A 125 18.72 2.26 5.60
N PHE A 126 18.79 1.98 4.30
CA PHE A 126 18.25 0.73 3.75
C PHE A 126 19.23 -0.44 3.98
N LEU A 127 18.70 -1.66 4.00
CA LEU A 127 19.47 -2.90 4.07
C LEU A 127 19.80 -3.43 2.68
N ILE A 128 20.87 -4.22 2.50
CA ILE A 128 21.18 -4.84 1.19
C ILE A 128 19.95 -5.61 0.64
N THR A 129 19.19 -6.27 1.51
CA THR A 129 17.96 -6.98 1.14
C THR A 129 16.84 -6.06 0.65
N ASP A 130 16.83 -4.78 1.03
CA ASP A 130 15.84 -3.80 0.56
C ASP A 130 16.05 -3.44 -0.92
N LEU A 131 17.31 -3.43 -1.41
CA LEU A 131 17.63 -3.14 -2.82
C LEU A 131 17.60 -4.40 -3.70
N TYR A 132 18.18 -5.50 -3.21
CA TYR A 132 18.29 -6.76 -3.97
C TYR A 132 17.10 -7.69 -3.78
N GLY A 133 16.17 -7.37 -2.87
CA GLY A 133 14.90 -8.07 -2.73
C GLY A 133 13.87 -7.57 -3.73
N GLU A 134 12.64 -8.08 -3.59
CA GLU A 134 11.51 -7.76 -4.46
C GLU A 134 10.46 -6.84 -3.80
N SER A 135 10.68 -6.39 -2.56
CA SER A 135 9.71 -5.53 -1.89
C SER A 135 9.83 -4.08 -2.34
N THR A 136 8.72 -3.50 -2.80
CA THR A 136 8.62 -2.08 -3.15
C THR A 136 8.81 -1.16 -1.93
N THR A 137 8.43 -1.63 -0.74
CA THR A 137 8.73 -0.94 0.53
C THR A 137 10.23 -0.83 0.79
N GLY A 138 10.99 -1.88 0.50
CA GLY A 138 12.46 -1.84 0.57
C GLY A 138 13.03 -0.80 -0.39
N PHE A 139 12.55 -0.81 -1.64
CA PHE A 139 13.02 0.14 -2.65
C PHE A 139 12.70 1.60 -2.32
N ILE A 140 11.55 1.90 -1.68
CA ILE A 140 11.27 3.26 -1.18
C ILE A 140 12.35 3.76 -0.23
N LYS A 141 12.88 2.90 0.65
CA LYS A 141 13.98 3.30 1.55
C LYS A 141 15.24 3.64 0.76
N VAL A 142 15.54 2.89 -0.30
CA VAL A 142 16.65 3.18 -1.21
C VAL A 142 16.46 4.56 -1.83
N ILE A 143 15.28 4.83 -2.42
CA ILE A 143 14.96 6.13 -3.04
C ILE A 143 15.10 7.28 -2.04
N LYS A 144 14.59 7.12 -0.81
CA LYS A 144 14.69 8.13 0.25
C LYS A 144 16.14 8.41 0.62
N MET A 145 16.95 7.37 0.78
CA MET A 145 18.36 7.52 1.14
C MET A 145 19.17 8.17 0.02
N VAL A 146 18.94 7.78 -1.24
CA VAL A 146 19.60 8.40 -2.40
C VAL A 146 19.20 9.88 -2.52
N ASN A 147 17.91 10.21 -2.41
CA ASN A 147 17.46 11.60 -2.45
C ASN A 147 18.13 12.45 -1.37
N ARG A 148 18.32 11.92 -0.15
CA ARG A 148 19.01 12.64 0.91
C ARG A 148 20.48 12.93 0.58
N VAL A 149 21.17 12.02 -0.11
CA VAL A 149 22.53 12.28 -0.60
C VAL A 149 22.50 13.37 -1.68
N LEU A 150 21.52 13.34 -2.59
CA LEU A 150 21.32 14.40 -3.57
C LEU A 150 21.00 15.76 -2.92
N ASP A 151 20.22 15.78 -1.83
CA ASP A 151 19.94 17.00 -1.09
C ASP A 151 21.23 17.62 -0.51
N ILE A 152 22.18 16.79 -0.05
CA ILE A 152 23.50 17.25 0.40
C ILE A 152 24.30 17.85 -0.76
N LEU A 153 24.32 17.18 -1.92
CA LEU A 153 24.97 17.70 -3.14
C LEU A 153 24.38 19.04 -3.58
N GLU A 154 23.06 19.20 -3.43
CA GLU A 154 22.34 20.43 -3.76
C GLU A 154 22.68 21.55 -2.78
N MET A 155 22.77 21.25 -1.48
CA MET A 155 23.27 22.20 -0.48
C MET A 155 24.74 22.58 -0.70
N GLN A 156 25.56 21.67 -1.22
CA GLN A 156 26.95 21.92 -1.61
C GLN A 156 27.09 22.68 -2.93
N GLY A 157 25.98 22.92 -3.66
CA GLY A 157 25.97 23.63 -4.94
C GLY A 157 26.53 22.83 -6.11
N GLN A 158 26.65 21.50 -5.96
CA GLN A 158 27.16 20.59 -6.99
C GLN A 158 26.06 20.08 -7.93
N LEU A 159 24.80 20.11 -7.48
CA LEU A 159 23.64 20.05 -8.36
C LEU A 159 23.34 21.45 -8.89
N LYS A 160 23.03 21.55 -10.19
CA LYS A 160 22.42 22.78 -10.71
C LYS A 160 21.14 22.98 -9.91
N ARG A 161 21.04 24.06 -9.13
CA ARG A 161 19.75 24.51 -8.63
C ARG A 161 18.81 24.56 -9.83
N PRO A 162 17.58 24.04 -9.73
CA PRO A 162 16.55 24.56 -10.62
C PRO A 162 16.54 26.05 -10.32
N SER A 163 17.13 26.85 -11.20
CA SER A 163 16.82 28.26 -11.24
C SER A 163 15.30 28.36 -11.14
N GLU A 164 14.77 29.21 -10.27
CA GLU A 164 13.35 29.61 -10.23
C GLU A 164 12.92 30.32 -11.53
N SER A 165 13.61 30.05 -12.65
CA SER A 165 13.32 30.38 -14.04
C SER A 165 12.83 29.17 -14.83
N SER A 166 12.75 27.99 -14.21
CA SER A 166 11.99 26.85 -14.70
C SER A 166 10.92 26.48 -13.66
N ALA A 167 10.03 27.44 -13.37
CA ALA A 167 8.61 27.08 -13.42
C ALA A 167 8.47 26.19 -14.65
N ALA A 168 7.88 25.01 -14.46
CA ALA A 168 7.69 23.96 -15.45
C ALA A 168 7.65 24.52 -16.88
N PRO A 169 8.02 23.77 -17.93
CA PRO A 169 7.27 23.95 -19.15
C PRO A 169 5.82 23.76 -18.73
N ASN A 170 5.13 24.89 -18.53
CA ASN A 170 3.70 24.99 -18.59
C ASN A 170 3.46 24.17 -19.85
N GLN A 171 2.82 23.02 -19.68
CA GLN A 171 1.90 22.56 -20.69
C GLN A 171 0.82 23.66 -20.81
N ALA A 172 1.21 24.82 -21.32
CA ALA A 172 0.39 25.76 -22.04
C ALA A 172 0.11 25.04 -23.36
N GLY A 173 -0.74 24.03 -23.23
CA GLY A 173 -1.04 23.03 -24.24
C GLY A 173 -2.24 22.19 -23.85
N LYS A 174 -3.13 22.71 -22.97
CA LYS A 174 -4.59 22.55 -22.98
C LYS A 174 -5.15 23.22 -21.72
N GLY A 175 -5.35 24.54 -21.78
CA GLY A 175 -6.37 25.22 -20.98
C GLY A 175 -7.79 24.83 -21.42
N GLY A 176 -7.98 23.57 -21.81
CA GLY A 176 -9.28 22.97 -22.02
C GLY A 176 -9.73 22.37 -20.70
N LYS A 177 -11.01 22.49 -20.38
CA LYS A 177 -11.61 21.72 -19.28
C LYS A 177 -11.20 20.26 -19.48
N LEU A 178 -10.60 19.65 -18.45
CA LEU A 178 -10.36 18.20 -18.42
C LEU A 178 -11.67 17.51 -18.84
N THR A 179 -11.56 16.59 -19.78
CA THR A 179 -12.68 15.75 -20.18
C THR A 179 -13.18 14.98 -18.96
N LYS A 180 -14.45 14.55 -18.98
CA LYS A 180 -15.00 13.74 -17.90
C LYS A 180 -14.16 12.47 -17.67
N LYS A 181 -13.65 11.87 -18.75
CA LYS A 181 -12.76 10.71 -18.71
C LYS A 181 -11.46 11.02 -17.96
N GLU A 182 -10.76 12.10 -18.31
CA GLU A 182 -9.53 12.50 -17.62
C GLU A 182 -9.77 12.82 -16.14
N HIS A 183 -10.91 13.43 -15.80
CA HIS A 183 -11.29 13.64 -14.39
C HIS A 183 -11.45 12.34 -13.62
N ILE A 184 -12.15 11.35 -14.17
CA ILE A 184 -12.34 10.03 -13.54
C ILE A 184 -10.99 9.33 -13.34
N LEU A 185 -10.11 9.35 -14.35
CA LEU A 185 -8.80 8.72 -14.28
C LEU A 185 -7.88 9.41 -13.26
N LYS A 186 -7.92 10.74 -13.22
CA LYS A 186 -7.16 11.51 -12.23
C LYS A 186 -7.64 11.22 -10.81
N GLU A 187 -8.96 11.20 -10.58
CA GLU A 187 -9.54 10.83 -9.29
C GLU A 187 -9.19 9.39 -8.90
N LEU A 188 -9.20 8.46 -9.87
CA LEU A 188 -8.80 7.08 -9.66
C LEU A 188 -7.36 6.97 -9.14
N LEU A 189 -6.42 7.68 -9.77
CA LEU A 189 -5.02 7.71 -9.33
C LEU A 189 -4.81 8.45 -8.01
N GLU A 190 -5.46 9.60 -7.80
CA GLU A 190 -5.35 10.36 -6.55
C GLU A 190 -5.86 9.54 -5.36
N THR A 191 -7.05 8.94 -5.49
CA THR A 191 -7.63 8.10 -4.44
C THR A 191 -6.85 6.80 -4.23
N GLU A 192 -6.16 6.28 -5.26
CA GLU A 192 -5.24 5.13 -5.11
C GLU A 192 -3.99 5.53 -4.32
N ARG A 193 -3.40 6.70 -4.59
CA ARG A 193 -2.27 7.23 -3.81
C ARG A 193 -2.63 7.41 -2.34
N ASP A 194 -3.80 7.98 -2.07
CA ASP A 194 -4.32 8.15 -0.71
C ASP A 194 -4.49 6.77 -0.03
N TYR A 195 -5.06 5.79 -0.73
CA TYR A 195 -5.23 4.43 -0.22
C TYR A 195 -3.89 3.76 0.13
N VAL A 196 -2.91 3.79 -0.79
CA VAL A 196 -1.57 3.24 -0.55
C VAL A 196 -0.89 3.94 0.64
N HIS A 197 -1.05 5.26 0.76
CA HIS A 197 -0.52 5.99 1.91
C HIS A 197 -1.15 5.54 3.24
N HIS A 198 -2.46 5.31 3.28
CA HIS A 198 -3.11 4.77 4.49
C HIS A 198 -2.59 3.37 4.87
N LEU A 199 -2.32 2.51 3.89
CA LEU A 199 -1.70 1.20 4.14
C LEU A 199 -0.27 1.32 4.66
N GLN A 200 0.51 2.28 4.15
CA GLN A 200 1.85 2.58 4.67
C GLN A 200 1.79 3.03 6.14
N ASN A 201 0.79 3.83 6.50
CA ASN A 201 0.60 4.25 7.88
C ASN A 201 0.27 3.06 8.79
N LEU A 202 -0.55 2.10 8.34
CA LEU A 202 -0.78 0.83 9.05
C LEU A 202 0.51 0.01 9.21
N GLN A 203 1.35 -0.06 8.17
CA GLN A 203 2.64 -0.76 8.24
C GLN A 203 3.61 -0.07 9.20
N ALA A 204 3.64 1.27 9.21
CA ALA A 204 4.44 2.05 10.13
C ALA A 204 4.00 1.81 11.58
N LEU A 205 2.68 1.79 11.83
CA LEU A 205 2.11 1.42 13.13
C LEU A 205 2.55 0.02 13.55
N LYS A 206 2.36 -1.00 12.69
CA LYS A 206 2.80 -2.38 12.95
C LYS A 206 4.26 -2.42 13.39
N LYS A 207 5.13 -1.76 12.63
CA LYS A 207 6.57 -1.72 12.90
C LYS A 207 6.88 -1.12 14.27
N GLU A 208 6.25 0.00 14.61
CA GLU A 208 6.46 0.66 15.91
C GLU A 208 5.94 -0.18 17.10
N LEU A 209 4.82 -0.87 16.92
CA LEU A 209 4.28 -1.79 17.93
C LEU A 209 5.19 -3.00 18.18
N GLU A 210 5.85 -3.50 17.13
CA GLU A 210 6.85 -4.58 17.23
C GLU A 210 8.15 -4.10 17.87
N GLU A 211 8.66 -2.92 17.49
CA GLU A 211 9.91 -2.34 18.01
C GLU A 211 9.81 -1.94 19.49
N THR A 212 8.64 -1.48 19.93
CA THR A 212 8.38 -1.14 21.33
C THR A 212 8.08 -2.36 22.21
N GLY A 213 7.89 -3.54 21.61
CA GLY A 213 7.47 -4.75 22.30
C GLY A 213 6.04 -4.69 22.83
N ALA A 214 5.23 -3.75 22.34
CA ALA A 214 3.83 -3.58 22.74
C ALA A 214 2.96 -4.74 22.24
N LEU A 215 3.28 -5.25 21.04
CA LEU A 215 2.70 -6.48 20.50
C LEU A 215 3.78 -7.54 20.30
N THR A 216 3.46 -8.78 20.66
CA THR A 216 4.29 -9.95 20.37
C THR A 216 4.03 -10.44 18.94
N GLY A 217 4.93 -11.26 18.39
CA GLY A 217 4.83 -11.72 17.00
C GLY A 217 3.51 -12.41 16.65
N ASP A 218 2.90 -13.15 17.59
CA ASP A 218 1.61 -13.81 17.39
C ASP A 218 0.45 -12.81 17.34
N ALA A 219 0.34 -11.90 18.32
CA ALA A 219 -0.70 -10.87 18.33
C ALA A 219 -0.57 -9.90 17.14
N SER A 220 0.66 -9.51 16.80
CA SER A 220 0.96 -8.70 15.61
C SER A 220 0.54 -9.42 14.33
N HIS A 221 0.85 -10.70 14.21
CA HIS A 221 0.46 -11.49 13.03
C HIS A 221 -1.07 -11.63 12.92
N GLN A 222 -1.78 -11.83 14.03
CA GLN A 222 -3.23 -11.94 14.01
C GLN A 222 -3.94 -10.60 13.73
N ILE A 223 -3.35 -9.46 14.11
CA ILE A 223 -3.90 -8.13 13.80
C ILE A 223 -3.63 -7.73 12.35
N PHE A 224 -2.37 -7.81 11.91
CA PHE A 224 -1.94 -7.27 10.62
C PHE A 224 -1.88 -8.30 9.49
N LEU A 225 -1.93 -9.60 9.79
CA LEU A 225 -1.97 -10.71 8.85
C LEU A 225 -1.03 -10.54 7.65
N ASN A 226 -1.58 -10.44 6.44
CA ASN A 226 -0.88 -10.29 5.18
C ASN A 226 -0.74 -8.83 4.72
N LEU A 227 -0.81 -7.84 5.63
CA LEU A 227 -0.71 -6.40 5.32
C LEU A 227 0.47 -6.07 4.40
N ASN A 228 1.64 -6.68 4.64
CA ASN A 228 2.83 -6.41 3.81
C ASN A 228 2.64 -6.85 2.35
N ASN A 229 1.96 -7.98 2.11
CA ASN A 229 1.68 -8.46 0.76
C ASN A 229 0.61 -7.58 0.10
N LEU A 230 -0.42 -7.20 0.85
CA LEU A 230 -1.47 -6.29 0.37
C LEU A 230 -0.91 -4.91 0.00
N LEU A 231 -0.04 -4.35 0.85
CA LEU A 231 0.62 -3.07 0.59
C LEU A 231 1.56 -3.16 -0.62
N ASP A 232 2.38 -4.21 -0.72
CA ASP A 232 3.27 -4.38 -1.88
C ASP A 232 2.46 -4.53 -3.19
N PHE A 233 1.35 -5.28 -3.16
CA PHE A 233 0.42 -5.33 -4.28
C PHE A 233 -0.15 -3.95 -4.61
N ALA A 234 -0.70 -3.22 -3.64
CA ALA A 234 -1.30 -1.91 -3.86
C ALA A 234 -0.27 -0.90 -4.42
N GLN A 235 0.98 -0.95 -3.94
CA GLN A 235 2.09 -0.14 -4.46
C GLN A 235 2.41 -0.47 -5.91
N ARG A 236 2.55 -1.77 -6.24
CA ARG A 236 2.80 -2.24 -7.61
C ARG A 236 1.64 -1.88 -8.54
N PHE A 237 0.41 -2.07 -8.08
CA PHE A 237 -0.78 -1.74 -8.85
C PHE A 237 -0.85 -0.25 -9.15
N LEU A 238 -0.62 0.62 -8.15
CA LEU A 238 -0.52 2.06 -8.35
C LEU A 238 0.58 2.43 -9.37
N ILE A 239 1.76 1.82 -9.29
CA ILE A 239 2.84 2.02 -10.28
C ILE A 239 2.34 1.69 -11.68
N ARG A 240 1.67 0.54 -11.87
CA ARG A 240 1.11 0.13 -13.16
C ARG A 240 0.03 1.09 -13.65
N MET A 241 -0.83 1.59 -12.77
CA MET A 241 -1.84 2.58 -13.13
C MET A 241 -1.21 3.90 -13.59
N GLU A 242 -0.15 4.36 -12.93
CA GLU A 242 0.55 5.59 -13.31
C GLU A 242 1.32 5.43 -14.63
N GLN A 243 1.96 4.27 -14.85
CA GLN A 243 2.55 3.92 -16.14
C GLN A 243 1.51 3.93 -17.25
N HIS A 244 0.37 3.27 -17.02
CA HIS A 244 -0.70 3.17 -18.00
C HIS A 244 -1.31 4.54 -18.31
N TYR A 245 -1.46 5.40 -17.32
CA TYR A 245 -1.90 6.79 -17.51
C TYR A 245 -0.89 7.65 -18.28
N ALA A 246 0.39 7.33 -18.22
CA ALA A 246 1.44 8.04 -18.95
C ALA A 246 1.49 7.67 -20.45
N LEU A 247 0.85 6.57 -20.86
CA LEU A 247 0.74 6.17 -22.27
C LEU A 247 -0.17 7.14 -23.06
N PRO A 248 0.00 7.24 -24.39
CA PRO A 248 -0.95 7.93 -25.26
C PRO A 248 -2.39 7.43 -25.05
N GLU A 249 -3.37 8.33 -25.07
CA GLU A 249 -4.76 8.01 -24.73
C GLU A 249 -5.35 6.85 -25.57
N ASP A 250 -4.91 6.72 -26.82
CA ASP A 250 -5.28 5.69 -27.77
C ASP A 250 -4.74 4.30 -27.43
N GLU A 251 -3.66 4.22 -26.65
CA GLU A 251 -3.06 2.97 -26.17
C GLU A 251 -3.59 2.55 -24.79
N GLN A 252 -4.36 3.40 -24.12
CA GLN A 252 -4.85 3.14 -22.76
C GLN A 252 -6.04 2.17 -22.73
N ASN A 253 -5.77 0.88 -22.52
CA ASN A 253 -6.79 -0.11 -22.17
C ASN A 253 -6.88 -0.35 -20.65
N TRP A 254 -7.69 0.46 -19.96
CA TRP A 254 -7.88 0.35 -18.51
C TRP A 254 -8.60 -0.94 -18.09
N GLY A 255 -9.43 -1.55 -18.94
CA GLY A 255 -10.05 -2.83 -18.62
C GLY A 255 -9.03 -3.95 -18.50
N GLU A 256 -8.20 -4.08 -19.54
CA GLU A 256 -7.12 -5.09 -19.58
C GLU A 256 -6.14 -4.93 -18.41
N LEU A 257 -5.79 -3.70 -18.02
CA LEU A 257 -4.94 -3.44 -16.85
C LEU A 257 -5.46 -4.12 -15.58
N PHE A 258 -6.77 -4.01 -15.30
CA PHE A 258 -7.35 -4.64 -14.11
C PHE A 258 -7.46 -6.16 -14.24
N ILE A 259 -7.81 -6.67 -15.43
CA ILE A 259 -7.91 -8.12 -15.70
C ILE A 259 -6.56 -8.81 -15.50
N GLN A 260 -5.47 -8.21 -15.96
CA GLN A 260 -4.11 -8.75 -15.79
C GLN A 260 -3.69 -8.88 -14.31
N HIS A 261 -4.35 -8.17 -13.41
CA HIS A 261 -4.07 -8.17 -11.97
C HIS A 261 -5.14 -8.90 -11.14
N GLU A 262 -6.12 -9.57 -11.78
CA GLU A 262 -7.23 -10.27 -11.12
C GLU A 262 -6.75 -11.23 -10.02
N GLU A 263 -5.77 -12.10 -10.32
CA GLU A 263 -5.23 -13.05 -9.35
C GLU A 263 -4.58 -12.34 -8.16
N ALA A 264 -3.91 -11.21 -8.39
CA ALA A 264 -3.24 -10.45 -7.35
C ALA A 264 -4.23 -9.70 -6.44
N PHE A 265 -5.44 -9.37 -6.93
CA PHE A 265 -6.52 -8.84 -6.08
C PHE A 265 -7.00 -9.85 -5.03
N ARG A 266 -6.74 -11.16 -5.17
CA ARG A 266 -7.08 -12.15 -4.14
C ARG A 266 -6.32 -11.95 -2.83
N GLN A 267 -5.25 -11.14 -2.81
CA GLN A 267 -4.58 -10.73 -1.56
C GLN A 267 -5.50 -9.97 -0.60
N TYR A 268 -6.62 -9.42 -1.07
CA TYR A 268 -7.61 -8.74 -0.24
C TYR A 268 -8.44 -9.71 0.61
N GLU A 269 -8.75 -10.90 0.10
CA GLU A 269 -9.64 -11.88 0.75
C GLU A 269 -9.21 -12.22 2.19
N PRO A 270 -7.98 -12.70 2.46
CA PRO A 270 -7.58 -13.06 3.82
C PRO A 270 -7.50 -11.85 4.76
N PHE A 271 -7.12 -10.67 4.25
CA PHE A 271 -7.05 -9.45 5.06
C PHE A 271 -8.45 -9.01 5.51
N ILE A 272 -9.41 -9.04 4.59
CA ILE A 272 -10.79 -8.64 4.83
C ILE A 272 -11.51 -9.65 5.75
N ALA A 273 -11.33 -10.95 5.53
CA ALA A 273 -11.92 -11.99 6.37
C ALA A 273 -11.45 -11.92 7.84
N ASN A 274 -10.23 -11.44 8.08
CA ASN A 274 -9.66 -11.30 9.41
C ASN A 274 -10.20 -10.10 10.21
N GLN A 275 -11.11 -9.29 9.66
CA GLN A 275 -11.58 -8.04 10.27
C GLN A 275 -12.11 -8.24 11.70
N MET A 276 -12.99 -9.21 11.93
CA MET A 276 -13.55 -9.47 13.27
C MET A 276 -12.47 -9.82 14.30
N ARG A 277 -11.58 -10.75 13.93
CA ARG A 277 -10.52 -11.22 14.81
C ARG A 277 -9.52 -10.10 15.10
N CYS A 278 -9.19 -9.30 14.08
CA CYS A 278 -8.39 -8.11 14.24
C CYS A 278 -9.03 -7.14 15.25
N ASP A 279 -10.32 -6.87 15.13
CA ASP A 279 -11.05 -5.96 16.03
C ASP A 279 -11.06 -6.46 17.48
N GLU A 280 -11.33 -7.75 17.70
CA GLU A 280 -11.31 -8.35 19.05
C GLU A 280 -9.93 -8.23 19.71
N ILE A 281 -8.87 -8.57 18.99
CA ILE A 281 -7.50 -8.55 19.52
C ILE A 281 -7.04 -7.11 19.72
N CYS A 282 -7.37 -6.19 18.82
CA CYS A 282 -7.08 -4.77 18.97
C CYS A 282 -7.72 -4.20 20.24
N LEU A 283 -8.97 -4.58 20.55
CA LEU A 283 -9.65 -4.16 21.77
C LEU A 283 -9.01 -4.76 23.02
N ARG A 284 -8.65 -6.05 22.97
CA ARG A 284 -7.98 -6.74 24.09
C ARG A 284 -6.60 -6.16 24.42
N GLU A 285 -5.84 -5.77 23.40
CA GLU A 285 -4.49 -5.22 23.54
C GLU A 285 -4.45 -3.69 23.46
N TRP A 286 -5.61 -3.01 23.51
CA TRP A 286 -5.75 -1.59 23.22
C TRP A 286 -4.85 -0.70 24.09
N ASP A 287 -4.75 -0.99 25.39
CA ASP A 287 -3.89 -0.23 26.32
C ASP A 287 -2.42 -0.21 25.88
N LYS A 288 -1.94 -1.30 25.26
CA LYS A 288 -0.57 -1.40 24.75
C LYS A 288 -0.44 -0.68 23.40
N ILE A 289 -1.41 -0.90 22.51
CA ILE A 289 -1.45 -0.28 21.17
C ILE A 289 -1.53 1.24 21.26
N HIS A 290 -2.32 1.77 22.19
CA HIS A 290 -2.52 3.21 22.36
C HIS A 290 -1.28 3.94 22.91
N ARG A 291 -0.54 3.32 23.83
CA ARG A 291 0.62 3.95 24.50
C ARG A 291 1.94 3.82 23.76
N ALA A 292 2.03 2.91 22.80
CA ALA A 292 3.28 2.56 22.15
C ALA A 292 3.76 3.59 21.11
N PRO A 293 2.91 4.19 20.26
CA PRO A 293 3.36 5.10 19.22
C PRO A 293 3.99 6.39 19.77
N ARG A 294 5.16 6.73 19.23
CA ARG A 294 5.94 7.94 19.56
C ARG A 294 5.71 9.04 18.53
N HIS A 295 5.42 8.67 17.29
CA HIS A 295 5.14 9.62 16.22
C HIS A 295 3.72 10.18 16.33
N LEU A 296 3.56 11.50 16.22
CA LEU A 296 2.26 12.19 16.35
C LEU A 296 1.21 11.63 15.39
N ASP A 297 1.60 11.36 14.15
CA ASP A 297 0.73 10.77 13.13
C ASP A 297 0.16 9.42 13.59
N LEU A 298 1.01 8.55 14.12
CA LEU A 298 0.60 7.23 14.60
C LEU A 298 -0.20 7.31 15.91
N GLN A 299 0.10 8.28 16.79
CA GLN A 299 -0.71 8.58 17.97
C GLN A 299 -2.13 8.98 17.60
N GLN A 300 -2.31 9.77 16.53
CA GLN A 300 -3.64 10.11 16.03
C GLN A 300 -4.38 8.87 15.51
N MET A 301 -3.70 7.95 14.81
CA MET A 301 -4.32 6.70 14.34
C MET A 301 -4.86 5.84 15.48
N VAL A 302 -4.11 5.76 16.57
CA VAL A 302 -4.50 4.99 17.77
C VAL A 302 -5.21 5.84 18.82
N ALA A 303 -5.69 7.05 18.48
CA ALA A 303 -6.37 7.92 19.43
C ALA A 303 -7.67 7.30 19.95
N LEU A 304 -8.40 6.60 19.07
CA LEU A 304 -9.63 5.87 19.39
C LEU A 304 -9.65 4.53 18.65
N PRO A 305 -10.24 3.46 19.23
CA PRO A 305 -10.38 2.18 18.54
C PRO A 305 -11.10 2.31 17.19
N ALA A 306 -12.11 3.18 17.13
CA ALA A 306 -12.86 3.46 15.91
C ALA A 306 -11.99 4.09 14.82
N THR A 307 -11.02 4.93 15.17
CA THR A 307 -10.07 5.53 14.22
C THR A 307 -9.21 4.44 13.58
N LEU A 308 -8.63 3.56 14.41
CA LEU A 308 -7.80 2.45 13.94
C LEU A 308 -8.61 1.45 13.08
N ASN A 309 -9.80 1.06 13.53
CA ASN A 309 -10.72 0.22 12.75
C ASN A 309 -11.03 0.87 11.39
N GLY A 310 -11.23 2.19 11.35
CA GLY A 310 -11.41 2.95 10.12
C GLY A 310 -10.26 2.82 9.12
N PHE A 311 -9.04 2.48 9.55
CA PHE A 311 -7.94 2.12 8.65
C PHE A 311 -8.02 0.66 8.18
N PHE A 312 -8.37 -0.28 9.06
CA PHE A 312 -8.51 -1.70 8.72
C PHE A 312 -9.65 -2.00 7.75
N VAL A 313 -10.71 -1.20 7.74
CA VAL A 313 -11.84 -1.36 6.80
C VAL A 313 -11.54 -0.77 5.40
N LYS A 314 -10.46 0.02 5.23
CA LYS A 314 -10.12 0.67 3.96
C LYS A 314 -9.92 -0.31 2.78
N PRO A 315 -9.29 -1.49 2.93
CA PRO A 315 -9.14 -2.44 1.83
C PRO A 315 -10.47 -2.92 1.27
N PHE A 316 -11.43 -3.28 2.13
CA PHE A 316 -12.78 -3.63 1.70
C PHE A 316 -13.46 -2.45 1.00
N GLN A 317 -13.40 -1.25 1.60
CA GLN A 317 -13.94 -0.04 0.98
C GLN A 317 -13.30 0.22 -0.38
N ARG A 318 -11.98 0.08 -0.54
CA ARG A 318 -11.30 0.33 -1.81
C ARG A 318 -11.72 -0.69 -2.86
N LEU A 319 -11.78 -1.96 -2.50
CA LEU A 319 -12.19 -3.04 -3.41
C LEU A 319 -13.61 -2.80 -3.95
N THR A 320 -14.55 -2.32 -3.11
CA THR A 320 -15.92 -1.97 -3.54
C THR A 320 -16.00 -0.72 -4.44
N LYS A 321 -14.98 0.14 -4.44
CA LYS A 321 -14.96 1.38 -5.26
C LYS A 321 -14.51 1.14 -6.69
N TYR A 322 -13.63 0.18 -6.95
CA TYR A 322 -13.13 -0.07 -8.32
C TYR A 322 -14.27 -0.34 -9.33
N PRO A 323 -15.26 -1.21 -9.06
CA PRO A 323 -16.37 -1.42 -9.98
C PRO A 323 -17.13 -0.13 -10.31
N LEU A 324 -17.37 0.73 -9.31
CA LEU A 324 -18.09 1.99 -9.48
C LEU A 324 -17.33 2.97 -10.39
N MET A 325 -16.02 3.09 -10.17
CA MET A 325 -15.16 3.98 -10.96
C MET A 325 -15.00 3.46 -12.40
N LEU A 326 -14.84 2.14 -12.57
CA LEU A 326 -14.79 1.49 -13.89
C LEU A 326 -16.12 1.61 -14.64
N MET A 327 -17.26 1.50 -13.96
CA MET A 327 -18.57 1.73 -14.57
C MET A 327 -18.71 3.17 -15.10
N GLU A 328 -18.21 4.16 -14.37
CA GLU A 328 -18.23 5.55 -14.81
C GLU A 328 -17.24 5.78 -15.97
N LEU A 329 -16.05 5.18 -15.92
CA LEU A 329 -15.07 5.20 -17.01
C LEU A 329 -15.65 4.58 -18.31
N ARG A 330 -16.36 3.45 -18.18
CA ARG A 330 -17.04 2.77 -19.31
C ARG A 330 -18.00 3.69 -20.03
N LYS A 331 -18.79 4.48 -19.29
CA LYS A 331 -19.75 5.45 -19.86
C LYS A 331 -19.07 6.56 -20.67
N GLN A 332 -17.82 6.90 -20.33
CA GLN A 332 -17.02 7.91 -21.03
C GLN A 332 -16.13 7.32 -22.13
N THR A 333 -16.18 6.01 -22.38
CA THR A 333 -15.36 5.33 -23.37
C THR A 333 -16.19 5.05 -24.62
N GLU A 334 -15.79 5.52 -25.80
CA GLU A 334 -16.56 5.33 -27.04
C GLU A 334 -16.27 3.98 -27.73
N ASN A 335 -15.05 3.46 -27.57
CA ASN A 335 -14.62 2.22 -28.21
C ASN A 335 -15.27 1.00 -27.55
N VAL A 336 -16.03 0.23 -28.34
CA VAL A 336 -16.78 -0.95 -27.89
C VAL A 336 -15.87 -2.05 -27.34
N ASN A 337 -14.69 -2.24 -27.91
CA ASN A 337 -13.73 -3.25 -27.41
C ASN A 337 -13.25 -2.85 -26.01
N LEU A 338 -12.87 -1.58 -25.82
CA LEU A 338 -12.47 -1.06 -24.51
C LEU A 338 -13.61 -1.12 -23.49
N GLN A 339 -14.85 -0.82 -23.89
CA GLN A 339 -16.01 -0.98 -23.00
C GLN A 339 -16.22 -2.44 -22.58
N THR A 340 -15.96 -3.39 -23.47
CA THR A 340 -16.06 -4.83 -23.20
C THR A 340 -15.00 -5.25 -22.19
N ASP A 341 -13.75 -4.83 -22.38
CA ASP A 341 -12.67 -5.11 -21.44
C ASP A 341 -12.92 -4.47 -20.08
N ILE A 342 -13.42 -3.23 -20.03
CA ILE A 342 -13.82 -2.59 -18.76
C ILE A 342 -14.95 -3.37 -18.07
N THR A 343 -15.90 -3.92 -18.84
CA THR A 343 -16.99 -4.73 -18.28
C THR A 343 -16.45 -6.03 -17.68
N ARG A 344 -15.55 -6.71 -18.39
CA ARG A 344 -14.87 -7.90 -17.88
C ARG A 344 -14.05 -7.61 -16.62
N ALA A 345 -13.38 -6.46 -16.55
CA ALA A 345 -12.67 -6.02 -15.36
C ALA A 345 -13.61 -5.80 -14.17
N ILE A 346 -14.79 -5.20 -14.40
CA ILE A 346 -15.82 -5.04 -13.36
C ILE A 346 -16.25 -6.41 -12.83
N ASP A 347 -16.53 -7.36 -13.71
CA ASP A 347 -16.96 -8.71 -13.34
C ASP A 347 -15.86 -9.45 -12.56
N ALA A 348 -14.60 -9.31 -12.97
CA ALA A 348 -13.45 -9.90 -12.28
C ALA A 348 -13.28 -9.36 -10.86
N ILE A 349 -13.40 -8.04 -10.66
CA ILE A 349 -13.32 -7.44 -9.31
C ILE A 349 -14.53 -7.82 -8.47
N GLN A 350 -15.73 -7.91 -9.08
CA GLN A 350 -16.93 -8.35 -8.39
C GLN A 350 -16.77 -9.80 -7.88
N PHE A 351 -16.16 -10.67 -8.67
CA PHE A 351 -15.85 -12.03 -8.23
C PHE A 351 -14.94 -12.06 -7.00
N VAL A 352 -13.91 -11.21 -6.95
CA VAL A 352 -13.04 -11.09 -5.76
C VAL A 352 -13.79 -10.51 -4.54
N LEU A 353 -14.71 -9.56 -4.76
CA LEU A 353 -15.57 -9.04 -3.70
C LEU A 353 -16.48 -10.12 -3.11
N ASP A 354 -17.10 -10.92 -3.98
CA ASP A 354 -17.98 -12.01 -3.57
C ASP A 354 -17.17 -13.07 -2.80
N ALA A 355 -15.98 -13.44 -3.28
CA ALA A 355 -15.08 -14.34 -2.57
C ALA A 355 -14.63 -13.79 -1.20
N ALA A 356 -14.36 -12.49 -1.09
CA ALA A 356 -14.01 -11.86 0.19
C ALA A 356 -15.19 -11.86 1.17
N ASN A 357 -16.42 -11.62 0.69
CA ASN A 357 -17.62 -11.72 1.52
C ASN A 357 -17.87 -13.16 1.97
N ASP A 358 -17.75 -14.14 1.09
CA ASP A 358 -17.87 -15.56 1.43
C ASP A 358 -16.82 -15.97 2.49
N ALA A 359 -15.60 -15.43 2.39
CA ALA A 359 -14.55 -15.66 3.38
C ALA A 359 -14.87 -15.03 4.75
N ILE A 360 -15.45 -13.83 4.77
CA ILE A 360 -15.97 -13.20 5.99
C ILE A 360 -17.05 -14.09 6.62
N ASP A 361 -18.05 -14.50 5.84
CA ASP A 361 -19.15 -15.35 6.32
C ASP A 361 -18.63 -16.68 6.88
N LYS A 362 -17.64 -17.29 6.21
CA LYS A 362 -16.99 -18.51 6.68
C LYS A 362 -16.28 -18.31 8.03
N GLU A 363 -15.58 -17.19 8.22
CA GLU A 363 -14.92 -16.87 9.49
C GLU A 363 -15.96 -16.67 10.61
N HIS A 364 -17.06 -15.95 10.34
CA HIS A 364 -18.17 -15.79 11.29
C HIS A 364 -18.76 -17.13 11.72
N LEU A 365 -19.01 -18.03 10.77
CA LEU A 365 -19.55 -19.36 11.04
C LEU A 365 -18.54 -20.19 11.86
N SER A 366 -17.25 -20.14 11.55
CA SER A 366 -16.22 -20.82 12.34
C SER A 366 -16.13 -20.31 13.78
N ALA A 367 -16.23 -18.99 13.98
CA ALA A 367 -16.24 -18.39 15.30
C ALA A 367 -17.48 -18.83 16.10
N ALA A 368 -18.65 -18.84 15.46
CA ALA A 368 -19.89 -19.32 16.08
C ALA A 368 -19.81 -20.80 16.47
N VAL A 369 -19.20 -21.66 15.65
CA VAL A 369 -18.95 -23.07 16.00
C VAL A 369 -18.10 -23.18 17.27
N SER A 370 -17.03 -22.39 17.37
CA SER A 370 -16.16 -22.40 18.56
C SER A 370 -16.89 -21.94 19.82
N GLU A 371 -17.75 -20.92 19.72
CA GLU A 371 -18.56 -20.46 20.85
C GLU A 371 -19.60 -21.51 21.29
N LEU A 372 -20.28 -22.13 20.32
CA LEU A 372 -21.25 -23.17 20.57
C LEU A 372 -20.63 -24.40 21.23
N ALA A 373 -19.44 -24.78 20.76
CA ALA A 373 -18.62 -25.82 21.36
C ALA A 373 -18.35 -25.56 22.85
N GLU A 374 -18.07 -24.32 23.24
CA GLU A 374 -17.84 -23.99 24.66
C GLU A 374 -19.13 -23.96 25.50
N ARG A 375 -20.27 -23.56 24.90
CA ARG A 375 -21.54 -23.32 25.62
C ARG A 375 -22.41 -24.56 25.82
N VAL A 376 -22.33 -25.56 24.94
CA VAL A 376 -23.26 -26.70 24.97
C VAL A 376 -22.71 -27.81 25.88
N ASP A 377 -23.28 -28.00 27.08
CA ASP A 377 -22.82 -29.01 28.05
C ASP A 377 -22.78 -30.46 27.48
N ASP A 378 -23.72 -30.82 26.59
CA ASP A 378 -23.85 -32.16 25.98
C ASP A 378 -22.98 -32.37 24.73
N TRP A 379 -22.19 -31.37 24.31
CA TRP A 379 -21.38 -31.46 23.09
C TRP A 379 -20.23 -32.46 23.20
N ARG A 380 -19.76 -32.77 24.41
CA ARG A 380 -18.67 -33.74 24.62
C ARG A 380 -19.04 -35.16 24.17
N THR A 381 -20.33 -35.45 24.08
CA THR A 381 -20.86 -36.72 23.55
C THR A 381 -21.05 -36.73 22.03
N LEU A 382 -21.09 -35.56 21.39
CA LEU A 382 -21.33 -35.37 19.96
C LEU A 382 -20.06 -34.84 19.32
N LYS A 383 -19.30 -35.69 18.61
CA LYS A 383 -18.07 -35.27 17.92
C LYS A 383 -18.39 -34.16 16.91
N VAL A 384 -18.02 -32.91 17.20
CA VAL A 384 -18.31 -31.74 16.34
C VAL A 384 -17.79 -31.93 14.92
N ASP A 385 -16.64 -32.60 14.77
CA ASP A 385 -16.03 -32.93 13.48
C ASP A 385 -16.95 -33.77 12.56
N THR A 386 -17.97 -34.43 13.11
CA THR A 386 -18.91 -35.27 12.34
C THR A 386 -20.06 -34.49 11.71
N PHE A 387 -20.32 -33.25 12.15
CA PHE A 387 -21.48 -32.47 11.69
C PHE A 387 -21.19 -31.66 10.42
N GLY A 388 -19.92 -31.55 10.00
CA GLY A 388 -19.52 -30.76 8.84
C GLY A 388 -19.52 -29.24 9.11
N GLU A 389 -19.37 -28.45 8.05
CA GLU A 389 -19.31 -26.97 8.16
C GLU A 389 -20.68 -26.41 8.56
N LEU A 390 -20.72 -25.50 9.54
CA LEU A 390 -21.95 -24.81 9.94
C LEU A 390 -22.45 -23.96 8.78
N LEU A 391 -23.68 -24.20 8.31
CA LEU A 391 -24.26 -23.49 7.17
C LEU A 391 -24.98 -22.22 7.59
N ARG A 392 -25.55 -22.21 8.80
CA ARG A 392 -26.30 -21.06 9.30
C ARG A 392 -26.37 -21.07 10.82
N PHE A 393 -26.21 -19.89 11.40
CA PHE A 393 -26.35 -19.62 12.83
C PHE A 393 -27.27 -18.42 13.05
N GLY A 394 -28.17 -18.50 14.05
CA GLY A 394 -29.02 -17.38 14.44
C GLY A 394 -30.17 -17.78 15.37
N THR A 395 -30.89 -16.78 15.87
CA THR A 395 -32.11 -16.98 16.66
C THR A 395 -33.31 -17.08 15.74
N PHE A 396 -34.07 -18.17 15.84
CA PHE A 396 -35.26 -18.41 15.05
C PHE A 396 -36.45 -18.69 15.95
N THR A 397 -37.62 -18.15 15.58
CA THR A 397 -38.88 -18.51 16.23
C THR A 397 -39.32 -19.87 15.70
N ILE A 398 -39.28 -20.89 16.57
CA ILE A 398 -39.75 -22.23 16.21
C ILE A 398 -41.23 -22.35 16.59
N VAL A 399 -42.07 -22.52 15.58
CA VAL A 399 -43.49 -22.84 15.78
C VAL A 399 -43.64 -24.36 15.90
N LYS A 400 -43.89 -24.87 17.10
CA LYS A 400 -44.21 -26.29 17.31
C LYS A 400 -45.69 -26.52 17.01
N ASN A 401 -45.97 -27.46 16.10
CA ASN A 401 -47.32 -27.78 15.62
C ASN A 401 -48.34 -28.28 16.67
N ASP A 402 -47.95 -28.46 17.95
CA ASP A 402 -48.83 -29.14 18.92
C ASP A 402 -49.06 -28.38 20.25
N THR A 403 -48.41 -27.24 20.46
CA THR A 403 -48.77 -26.34 21.57
C THR A 403 -48.42 -24.92 21.15
N GLY A 404 -49.44 -24.05 21.02
CA GLY A 404 -49.32 -22.68 20.51
C GLY A 404 -48.54 -21.70 21.39
N LYS A 405 -47.35 -22.09 21.84
CA LYS A 405 -46.36 -21.21 22.47
C LYS A 405 -45.17 -21.11 21.55
N ASP A 406 -45.07 -19.98 20.87
CA ASP A 406 -43.87 -19.58 20.16
C ASP A 406 -42.71 -19.55 21.17
N SER A 407 -41.62 -20.22 20.83
CA SER A 407 -40.39 -20.20 21.62
C SER A 407 -39.26 -19.76 20.69
N GLU A 408 -38.59 -18.66 21.03
CA GLU A 408 -37.33 -18.30 20.38
C GLU A 408 -36.27 -19.31 20.80
N ARG A 409 -35.60 -19.91 19.82
CA ARG A 409 -34.45 -20.80 20.04
C ARG A 409 -33.30 -20.39 19.14
N GLU A 410 -32.08 -20.55 19.64
CA GLU A 410 -30.89 -20.51 18.81
C GLU A 410 -30.86 -21.81 17.98
N VAL A 411 -30.84 -21.69 16.65
CA VAL A 411 -30.83 -22.86 15.75
C VAL A 411 -29.54 -22.87 14.96
N CYS A 412 -28.91 -24.04 14.91
CA CYS A 412 -27.71 -24.30 14.14
C CYS A 412 -28.05 -25.28 13.02
N SER A 413 -27.78 -24.91 11.77
CA SER A 413 -28.01 -25.78 10.62
C SER A 413 -26.68 -26.28 10.08
N THR A 414 -26.54 -27.60 9.98
CA THR A 414 -25.40 -28.26 9.35
C THR A 414 -25.87 -29.07 8.15
N PRO A 415 -25.00 -29.48 7.21
CA PRO A 415 -25.39 -30.25 6.02
C PRO A 415 -26.08 -31.58 6.37
N TYR A 416 -25.87 -32.07 7.59
CA TYR A 416 -26.34 -33.38 8.04
C TYR A 416 -27.49 -33.30 9.04
N GLU A 417 -27.62 -32.24 9.85
CA GLU A 417 -28.67 -32.09 10.88
C GLU A 417 -28.97 -30.62 11.25
N MET A 418 -30.23 -30.34 11.63
CA MET A 418 -30.63 -29.09 12.30
C MET A 418 -30.69 -29.33 13.81
N LEU A 419 -29.89 -28.58 14.57
CA LEU A 419 -29.81 -28.63 16.03
C LEU A 419 -30.50 -27.39 16.62
N THR A 420 -31.31 -27.57 17.67
CA THR A 420 -32.21 -26.56 18.28
C THR A 420 -32.13 -26.52 19.79
#